data_AF-A0A0F8X2S3-F1
#
_entry.id   AF-A0A0F8X2S3-F1
#
_cell.length_a   1.000
_cell.length_b   1.000
_cell.length_c   1.000
_cell.angle_alpha   90.00
_cell.angle_beta   90.00
_cell.angle_gamma   90.00
#
_symmetry.space_group_name_H-M   'P 1'
#
loop_
_entity.id
_entity.type
_entity.pdbx_description
1 polymer ?
#
loop_
_entity_poly.entity_id
_entity_poly.type
_entity_poly.pdbx_seq_one_letter_code
_entity_poly.pdbx_strand_id
1 'polypeptide(L)'
;MNEGVPVLLPDQVIEALRQLLDDGEAYQWATGRFICDVLDEFPNLDRSDIVKQLADRTGADRSTLRDRHNMAKFYPPDVVEEYDMLSYSQLRACKSAGDEAHNYLEWAANNLPAPVAVIRARIDNNGHDQPAWVHRWQAVQR
;
A
#
# COMPACT_ATOMS: atom_id res chain seq x y z
N MET A 1 10.22 -13.65 35.76
CA MET A 1 9.81 -13.16 34.43
C MET A 1 10.80 -13.77 33.46
N ASN A 2 10.41 -14.80 32.73
CA ASN A 2 11.27 -15.34 31.67
C ASN A 2 11.25 -14.31 30.55
N GLU A 3 12.35 -13.57 30.40
CA GLU A 3 12.66 -12.83 29.17
C GLU A 3 12.80 -13.90 28.08
N GLY A 4 11.68 -14.22 27.42
CA GLY A 4 11.63 -15.18 26.34
C GLY A 4 12.54 -14.70 25.23
N VAL A 5 13.47 -15.56 24.80
CA VAL A 5 14.32 -15.30 23.65
C VAL A 5 13.41 -14.86 22.49
N PRO A 6 13.62 -13.67 21.89
CA PRO A 6 12.78 -13.21 20.80
C PRO A 6 12.82 -14.23 19.67
N VAL A 7 11.65 -14.68 19.23
CA VAL A 7 11.54 -15.61 18.10
C VAL A 7 12.02 -14.87 16.85
N LEU A 8 13.15 -15.31 16.32
CA LEU A 8 13.77 -14.72 15.14
C LEU A 8 13.17 -15.32 13.87
N LEU A 9 12.96 -14.46 12.87
CA LEU A 9 12.64 -14.90 11.52
C LEU A 9 13.82 -15.72 10.95
N PRO A 10 13.54 -16.81 10.21
CA PRO A 10 14.57 -17.60 9.55
C PRO A 10 15.41 -16.74 8.60
N ASP A 11 16.70 -17.06 8.46
CA ASP A 11 17.60 -16.35 7.56
C ASP A 11 17.13 -16.42 6.11
N GLN A 12 16.47 -17.52 5.71
CA GLN A 12 15.89 -17.68 4.38
C GLN A 12 14.83 -16.62 4.07
N VAL A 13 14.02 -16.23 5.06
CA VAL A 13 13.01 -15.17 4.92
C VAL A 13 13.70 -13.82 4.70
N ILE A 14 14.80 -13.57 5.40
CA ILE A 14 15.56 -12.33 5.26
C ILE A 14 16.21 -12.25 3.88
N GLU A 15 16.86 -13.32 3.43
CA GLU A 15 17.52 -13.30 2.12
C GLU A 15 16.53 -13.25 0.96
N ALA A 16 15.37 -13.91 1.08
CA ALA A 16 14.30 -13.78 0.09
C ALA A 16 13.84 -12.32 -0.04
N LEU A 17 13.66 -11.61 1.08
CA LEU A 17 13.31 -10.19 1.04
C LEU A 17 14.44 -9.32 0.46
N ARG A 18 15.72 -9.61 0.78
CA ARG A 18 16.85 -8.87 0.20
C ARG A 18 16.92 -9.03 -1.31
N GLN A 19 16.74 -10.25 -1.82
CA GLN A 19 16.73 -10.49 -3.26
C GLN A 19 15.62 -9.72 -3.96
N LEU A 20 14.43 -9.69 -3.36
CA LEU A 20 13.35 -8.87 -3.87
C LEU A 20 13.74 -7.37 -3.86
N LEU A 21 14.31 -6.87 -2.76
CA LEU A 21 14.72 -5.45 -2.61
C LEU A 21 15.68 -4.96 -3.70
N ASP A 22 16.52 -5.86 -4.22
CA ASP A 22 17.50 -5.55 -5.25
C ASP A 22 16.86 -5.48 -6.67
N ASP A 23 15.64 -6.02 -6.85
CA ASP A 23 14.93 -6.16 -8.14
C ASP A 23 14.01 -4.96 -8.49
N GLY A 24 14.56 -3.75 -8.63
CA GLY A 24 13.93 -2.65 -9.38
C GLY A 24 12.47 -2.25 -9.01
N GLU A 25 11.65 -1.86 -10.00
CA GLU A 25 10.31 -1.24 -9.76
C GLU A 25 9.15 -2.27 -9.66
N ALA A 26 9.25 -3.42 -10.34
CA ALA A 26 8.30 -4.55 -10.21
C ALA A 26 8.28 -5.16 -8.80
N TYR A 27 9.32 -4.88 -8.02
CA TYR A 27 9.50 -5.28 -6.63
C TYR A 27 8.34 -4.88 -5.72
N GLN A 28 7.72 -3.70 -5.90
CA GLN A 28 6.87 -3.09 -4.86
C GLN A 28 5.66 -3.96 -4.46
N TRP A 29 5.04 -4.63 -5.43
CA TRP A 29 3.94 -5.56 -5.19
C TRP A 29 4.44 -6.90 -4.66
N ALA A 30 5.53 -7.43 -5.22
CA ALA A 30 6.14 -8.67 -4.76
C ALA A 30 6.60 -8.58 -3.30
N THR A 31 7.18 -7.44 -2.87
CA THR A 31 7.48 -7.15 -1.47
C THR A 31 6.26 -7.29 -0.59
N GLY A 32 5.17 -6.61 -0.99
CA GLY A 32 3.98 -6.52 -0.18
C GLY A 32 3.34 -7.89 0.02
N ARG A 33 3.26 -8.67 -1.08
CA ARG A 33 2.74 -10.05 -1.08
C ARG A 33 3.64 -10.97 -0.25
N PHE A 34 4.95 -10.91 -0.41
CA PHE A 34 5.89 -11.67 0.40
C PHE A 34 5.72 -11.38 1.89
N ILE A 35 5.53 -10.11 2.29
CA ILE A 35 5.28 -9.76 3.69
C ILE A 35 3.94 -10.35 4.16
N CYS A 36 2.89 -10.34 3.33
CA CYS A 36 1.64 -11.03 3.67
C CYS A 36 1.87 -12.53 3.91
N ASP A 37 2.59 -13.20 3.02
CA ASP A 37 2.89 -14.64 3.14
C ASP A 37 3.65 -14.96 4.44
N VAL A 38 4.65 -14.13 4.79
CA VAL A 38 5.38 -14.27 6.06
C VAL A 38 4.47 -14.04 7.27
N LEU A 39 3.54 -13.09 7.21
CA LEU A 39 2.60 -12.87 8.32
C LEU A 39 1.64 -14.06 8.49
N ASP A 40 1.23 -14.68 7.39
CA ASP A 40 0.35 -15.85 7.40
C ASP A 40 1.09 -17.12 7.86
N GLU A 41 2.37 -17.28 7.52
CA GLU A 41 3.22 -18.40 7.97
C GLU A 41 3.58 -18.30 9.46
N PHE A 42 3.66 -17.08 10.00
CA PHE A 42 4.02 -16.81 11.39
C PHE A 42 2.88 -16.12 12.18
N PRO A 43 1.69 -16.73 12.30
CA PRO A 43 0.50 -16.07 12.86
C PRO A 43 0.60 -15.77 14.36
N ASN A 44 1.59 -16.37 15.04
CA ASN A 44 1.84 -16.17 16.47
C ASN A 44 2.79 -15.01 16.76
N LEU A 45 3.39 -14.39 15.74
CA LEU A 45 4.27 -13.24 15.88
C LEU A 45 3.50 -11.95 15.59
N ASP A 46 3.84 -10.88 16.32
CA ASP A 46 3.26 -9.58 16.02
C ASP A 46 3.79 -9.04 14.68
N ARG A 47 2.90 -8.45 13.90
CA ARG A 47 3.24 -7.79 12.62
C ARG A 47 4.32 -6.74 12.82
N SER A 48 4.25 -5.96 13.91
CA SER A 48 5.25 -4.92 14.20
C SER A 48 6.64 -5.53 14.37
N ASP A 49 6.72 -6.67 15.05
CA ASP A 49 7.97 -7.38 15.30
C ASP A 49 8.52 -8.03 14.02
N ILE A 50 7.67 -8.65 13.21
CA ILE A 50 8.06 -9.19 11.90
C ILE A 50 8.66 -8.08 11.03
N VAL A 51 7.93 -6.97 10.85
CA VAL A 51 8.40 -5.86 10.02
C VAL A 51 9.68 -5.23 10.57
N LYS A 52 9.81 -5.14 11.90
CA LYS A 52 11.03 -4.68 12.55
C LYS A 52 12.21 -5.59 12.23
N GLN A 53 12.05 -6.90 12.38
CA GLN A 53 13.11 -7.87 12.08
C GLN A 53 13.50 -7.85 10.60
N LEU A 54 12.53 -7.77 9.69
CA LEU A 54 12.78 -7.64 8.26
C LEU A 54 13.59 -6.36 7.95
N ALA A 55 13.15 -5.20 8.45
CA ALA A 55 13.83 -3.93 8.22
C ALA A 55 15.26 -3.91 8.79
N ASP A 56 15.42 -4.29 10.06
CA ASP A 56 16.71 -4.23 10.75
C ASP A 56 17.75 -5.14 10.09
N ARG A 57 17.32 -6.24 9.45
CA ARG A 57 18.21 -7.23 8.84
C ARG A 57 18.39 -7.04 7.33
N THR A 58 17.47 -6.38 6.63
CA THR A 58 17.62 -6.09 5.19
C THR A 58 18.18 -4.70 4.90
N GLY A 59 18.12 -3.78 5.86
CA GLY A 59 18.49 -2.37 5.67
C GLY A 59 17.37 -1.53 5.04
N ALA A 60 16.19 -2.11 4.80
CA ALA A 60 15.03 -1.38 4.28
C ALA A 60 14.32 -0.57 5.37
N ASP A 61 13.71 0.54 4.98
CA ASP A 61 12.91 1.37 5.89
C ASP A 61 11.64 0.64 6.35
N ARG A 62 11.41 0.63 7.67
CA ARG A 62 10.18 0.06 8.27
C ARG A 62 8.90 0.70 7.71
N SER A 63 8.93 1.99 7.37
CA SER A 63 7.80 2.69 6.74
C SER A 63 7.51 2.17 5.35
N THR A 64 8.55 1.92 4.55
CA THR A 64 8.45 1.34 3.21
C THR A 64 7.86 -0.05 3.25
N LEU A 65 8.39 -0.95 4.11
CA LEU A 65 7.85 -2.31 4.23
C LEU A 65 6.37 -2.32 4.68
N ARG A 66 6.01 -1.44 5.63
CA ARG A 66 4.60 -1.26 6.03
C ARG A 66 3.72 -0.78 4.88
N ASP A 67 4.20 0.18 4.10
CA ASP A 67 3.48 0.70 2.94
C ASP A 67 3.22 -0.41 1.92
N ARG A 68 4.25 -1.20 1.59
CA ARG A 68 4.14 -2.31 0.63
C ARG A 68 3.15 -3.38 1.09
N HIS A 69 3.28 -3.82 2.34
CA HIS A 69 2.32 -4.74 2.95
C HIS A 69 0.89 -4.18 2.93
N ASN A 70 0.69 -2.93 3.36
CA ASN A 70 -0.64 -2.34 3.43
C ASN A 70 -1.29 -2.17 2.05
N MET A 71 -0.48 -1.94 1.01
CA MET A 71 -0.94 -1.87 -0.36
C MET A 71 -1.33 -3.25 -0.89
N ALA A 72 -0.48 -4.28 -0.71
CA ALA A 72 -0.78 -5.65 -1.14
C ALA A 72 -1.98 -6.25 -0.40
N LYS A 73 -2.18 -5.90 0.88
CA LYS A 73 -3.37 -6.31 1.64
C LYS A 73 -4.65 -5.62 1.16
N PHE A 74 -4.55 -4.37 0.71
CA PHE A 74 -5.71 -3.59 0.29
C PHE A 74 -6.13 -3.91 -1.15
N TYR A 75 -5.17 -4.11 -2.04
CA TYR A 75 -5.41 -4.43 -3.45
C TYR A 75 -5.02 -5.88 -3.74
N PRO A 76 -6.01 -6.77 -3.90
CA PRO A 76 -5.75 -8.15 -4.28
C PRO A 76 -5.20 -8.25 -5.72
N PRO A 77 -4.61 -9.41 -6.09
CA PRO A 77 -3.91 -9.54 -7.38
C PRO A 77 -4.74 -9.24 -8.62
N ASP A 78 -6.01 -9.61 -8.61
CA ASP A 78 -6.99 -9.34 -9.66
C ASP A 78 -7.22 -7.85 -9.88
N VAL A 79 -7.31 -7.06 -8.81
CA VAL A 79 -7.42 -5.59 -8.92
C VAL A 79 -6.12 -4.99 -9.46
N VAL A 80 -4.95 -5.51 -9.07
CA VAL A 80 -3.67 -5.03 -9.61
C VAL A 80 -3.53 -5.34 -11.10
N GLU A 81 -4.06 -6.49 -11.55
CA GLU A 81 -4.08 -6.90 -12.97
C GLU A 81 -5.10 -6.09 -13.78
N GLU A 82 -6.31 -5.88 -13.24
CA GLU A 82 -7.36 -5.08 -13.88
C GLU A 82 -6.91 -3.64 -14.15
N TYR A 83 -6.11 -3.07 -13.24
CA TYR A 83 -5.62 -1.70 -13.29
C TYR A 83 -4.11 -1.62 -13.57
N ASP A 84 -3.54 -2.57 -14.32
CA ASP A 84 -2.11 -2.65 -14.62
C ASP A 84 -1.55 -1.42 -15.36
N MET A 85 -2.40 -0.66 -16.04
CA MET A 85 -2.06 0.61 -16.69
C MET A 85 -1.78 1.75 -15.69
N LEU A 86 -2.18 1.58 -14.42
CA LEU A 86 -1.88 2.52 -13.35
C LEU A 86 -0.59 2.09 -12.63
N SER A 87 0.31 3.05 -12.42
CA SER A 87 1.51 2.83 -11.62
C SER A 87 1.15 2.59 -10.15
N TYR A 88 2.01 1.89 -9.42
CA TYR A 88 1.85 1.67 -7.97
C TYR A 88 1.53 2.97 -7.21
N SER A 89 2.21 4.07 -7.55
CA SER A 89 2.01 5.38 -6.92
C SER A 89 0.60 5.94 -7.14
N GLN A 90 -0.01 5.65 -8.29
CA GLN A 90 -1.39 6.04 -8.60
C GLN A 90 -2.39 5.17 -7.83
N LEU A 91 -2.21 3.84 -7.79
CA LEU A 91 -3.06 2.97 -6.95
C LEU A 91 -2.95 3.39 -5.47
N ARG A 92 -1.74 3.70 -5.00
CA ARG A 92 -1.51 4.18 -3.64
C ARG A 92 -2.22 5.49 -3.35
N ALA A 93 -2.32 6.37 -4.34
CA ALA A 93 -3.11 7.60 -4.21
C ALA A 93 -4.61 7.28 -4.12
N CYS A 94 -5.14 6.39 -4.97
CA CYS A 94 -6.54 5.98 -4.92
C CYS A 94 -6.92 5.34 -3.58
N LYS A 95 -6.01 4.59 -2.95
CA LYS A 95 -6.23 3.98 -1.62
C LYS A 95 -6.60 4.99 -0.53
N SER A 96 -6.22 6.27 -0.64
CA SER A 96 -6.58 7.27 0.38
C SER A 96 -8.07 7.60 0.41
N ALA A 97 -8.83 7.20 -0.61
CA ALA A 97 -10.28 7.33 -0.63
C ALA A 97 -11.02 6.27 0.23
N GLY A 98 -10.31 5.29 0.82
CA GLY A 98 -10.92 4.25 1.64
C GLY A 98 -11.84 3.36 0.82
N ASP A 99 -13.09 3.19 1.25
CA ASP A 99 -14.07 2.29 0.61
C ASP A 99 -14.40 2.72 -0.83
N GLU A 100 -14.24 4.00 -1.16
CA GLU A 100 -14.49 4.57 -2.49
C GLU A 100 -13.30 4.38 -3.45
N ALA A 101 -12.20 3.73 -3.02
CA ALA A 101 -10.97 3.64 -3.80
C ALA A 101 -11.18 3.07 -5.22
N HIS A 102 -12.13 2.15 -5.40
CA HIS A 102 -12.43 1.57 -6.72
C HIS A 102 -12.99 2.61 -7.70
N ASN A 103 -13.85 3.53 -7.25
CA ASN A 103 -14.37 4.63 -8.08
C ASN A 103 -13.26 5.55 -8.57
N TYR A 104 -12.23 5.77 -7.75
CA TYR A 104 -11.06 6.57 -8.14
C TYR A 104 -10.07 5.80 -9.02
N LEU A 105 -9.98 4.47 -8.89
CA LEU A 105 -9.22 3.62 -9.82
C LEU A 105 -9.85 3.68 -11.22
N GLU A 106 -11.16 3.44 -11.32
CA GLU A 106 -11.91 3.51 -12.58
C GLU A 106 -11.77 4.90 -13.21
N TRP A 107 -11.92 5.97 -12.42
CA TRP A 107 -11.72 7.32 -12.91
C TRP A 107 -10.29 7.54 -13.42
N ALA A 108 -9.27 7.14 -12.66
CA ALA A 108 -7.87 7.34 -13.05
C ALA A 108 -7.51 6.58 -14.33
N ALA A 109 -7.99 5.35 -14.48
CA ALA A 109 -7.79 4.54 -15.69
C ALA A 109 -8.43 5.17 -16.93
N ASN A 110 -9.63 5.75 -16.78
CA ASN A 110 -10.35 6.44 -17.86
C ASN A 110 -9.79 7.83 -18.21
N ASN A 111 -8.88 8.40 -17.40
CA ASN A 111 -8.38 9.77 -17.53
C ASN A 111 -6.85 9.83 -17.60
N LEU A 112 -6.22 8.85 -18.25
CA LEU A 112 -4.77 8.83 -18.44
C LEU A 112 -4.28 9.97 -19.37
N PRO A 113 -3.15 10.64 -19.05
CA PRO A 113 -2.36 10.46 -17.84
C PRO A 113 -3.09 11.04 -16.62
N ALA A 114 -3.10 10.28 -15.52
CA ALA A 114 -3.71 10.67 -14.25
C ALA A 114 -2.62 10.93 -13.18
N PRO A 115 -1.97 12.11 -13.15
CA PRO A 115 -0.91 12.38 -12.17
C PRO A 115 -1.40 12.20 -10.72
N VAL A 116 -0.53 11.69 -9.85
CA VAL A 116 -0.82 11.48 -8.41
C VAL A 116 -1.40 12.73 -7.73
N ALA A 117 -0.89 13.91 -8.08
CA ALA A 117 -1.39 15.18 -7.53
C ALA A 117 -2.86 15.44 -7.91
N VAL A 118 -3.26 15.08 -9.13
CA VAL A 118 -4.64 15.25 -9.61
C VAL A 118 -5.56 14.22 -8.95
N ILE A 119 -5.13 12.96 -8.81
CA ILE A 119 -5.88 11.92 -8.09
C ILE A 119 -6.18 12.38 -6.66
N ARG A 120 -5.15 12.84 -5.93
CA ARG A 120 -5.31 13.32 -4.55
C ARG A 120 -6.23 14.53 -4.46
N ALA A 121 -6.05 15.53 -5.32
CA ALA A 121 -6.92 16.70 -5.35
C ALA A 121 -8.39 16.32 -5.61
N ARG A 122 -8.63 15.34 -6.49
CA ARG A 122 -9.98 14.85 -6.76
C ARG A 122 -10.58 14.14 -5.55
N ILE A 123 -9.81 13.32 -4.83
CA ILE A 123 -10.25 12.66 -3.59
C ILE A 123 -10.56 13.71 -2.51
N ASP A 124 -9.66 14.67 -2.30
CA ASP A 124 -9.82 15.75 -1.31
C ASP A 124 -11.07 16.62 -1.60
N ASN A 125 -11.48 16.67 -2.87
CA ASN A 125 -12.67 17.38 -3.33
C ASN A 125 -13.93 16.49 -3.47
N ASN A 126 -13.92 15.24 -2.97
CA ASN A 126 -15.02 14.28 -3.11
C ASN A 126 -15.49 14.10 -4.58
N GLY A 127 -14.56 14.06 -5.53
CA GLY A 127 -14.88 13.88 -6.95
C GLY A 127 -15.28 15.16 -7.69
N HIS A 128 -15.34 16.30 -7.00
CA HIS A 128 -15.72 17.58 -7.60
C HIS A 128 -14.52 18.38 -8.14
N ASP A 129 -14.76 19.18 -9.18
CA ASP A 129 -13.76 20.08 -9.76
C ASP A 129 -13.46 21.29 -8.85
N GLN A 130 -14.38 21.60 -7.92
CA GLN A 130 -14.22 22.64 -6.91
C GLN A 130 -14.01 22.02 -5.52
N PRO A 131 -13.40 22.76 -4.57
CA PRO A 131 -13.20 22.26 -3.21
C PRO A 131 -14.48 21.77 -2.55
N ALA A 132 -14.40 20.63 -1.84
CA ALA A 132 -15.56 20.00 -1.20
C ALA A 132 -16.31 20.91 -0.22
N TRP A 133 -15.67 21.94 0.33
CA TRP A 133 -16.34 22.92 1.20
C TRP A 133 -17.30 23.84 0.43
N VAL A 134 -17.04 24.13 -0.85
CA VAL A 134 -17.89 24.99 -1.69
C VAL A 134 -19.24 24.32 -1.92
N HIS A 135 -19.23 23.04 -2.25
CA HIS A 135 -20.46 22.26 -2.44
C HIS A 135 -21.25 22.10 -1.14
N ARG A 136 -20.57 21.85 -0.01
CA ARG A 136 -21.20 21.80 1.32
C ARG A 136 -21.86 23.14 1.70
N TRP A 137 -21.21 24.26 1.39
CA TRP A 137 -21.76 25.59 1.63
C TRP A 137 -23.02 25.86 0.79
N GLN A 138 -23.01 25.51 -0.49
CA GLN A 138 -24.17 25.67 -1.38
C GLN A 138 -25.38 24.84 -0.93
N ALA A 139 -25.15 23.65 -0.36
CA ALA A 139 -26.21 22.80 0.17
C ALA A 139 -26.89 23.38 1.41
N VAL A 140 -26.14 24.11 2.26
CA VAL A 140 -26.66 24.77 3.47
C VAL A 140 -27.46 26.04 3.14
N GLN A 141 -27.25 26.63 1.96
CA GLN A 141 -27.97 27.82 1.51
C GLN A 141 -29.34 27.51 0.85
N ARG A 142 -29.72 26.24 0.72
CA ARG A 142 -31.02 25.79 0.21
C ARG A 142 -31.95 25.44 1.37
#